data_AF-A0A3L7MS89-F1
#
_entry.id   AF-A0A3L7MS89-F1
#
_cell.length_a   1.000
_cell.length_b   1.000
_cell.length_c   1.000
_cell.angle_alpha   90.00
_cell.angle_beta   90.00
_cell.angle_gamma   90.00
#
_symmetry.space_group_name_H-M   'P 1'
#
loop_
_entity.id
_entity.type
_entity.pdbx_description
1 polymer ?
#
loop_
_entity_poly.entity_id
_entity_poly.type
_entity_poly.pdbx_seq_one_letter_code
_entity_poly.pdbx_strand_id
1 'polypeptide(L)'
;MNFTLRICFFMLAAFLVMPEAAYSWGPGHDDIMRAIIARLPADLRKTLTPEIIKEAVLHASHYPDSFEPFLAKDIGDAAVAKLTGAKLKVRYDLHSERGAAMCFIMLVDALREKNAAHTAHWIATLSHVISDMSACNHDPLVHTATYAWADWKLKLPNGKDYSKVNSLLDLADTARDTTGGADAFNDAIARQILKDDQRDVKKTLTEIMLYGQEGAAYCNSRGVSILEGAVGWVDKQDIAARNKLWKNIGELGAWAVVRTLRDVEVAIRFAQTDMKLEITSEIEKAHEGDVARILKDRNISDEALYAPILQKLKPDQAPAVGILLEPTWAMNGAMFGFASRVPSVAIARTLQRSGRSYATFDVRDLMADGFPSPEQVPVMIIVANSYRGYHSLKLENLEEGLARYIKDGGRILWIMGMAKNISKSLAVIEKARKRQDDKSNLPVTDDQFLMSRLELVDSDLNALKIAHPAKTGAGWHNPYCPWTFDLSQNKSLQPLVKLHTGSQSQTVGVITADKKIACIPVYALTPFIFEGGDTIPSAHEPMLDPVCEKILNALLHRLK
;
A
#
# COMPACT_ATOMS: atom_id res chain seq x y z
N MET A 1 36.37 -10.54 40.95
CA MET A 1 36.19 -10.14 39.54
C MET A 1 34.97 -9.22 39.49
N ASN A 2 35.20 -7.92 39.30
CA ASN A 2 34.29 -6.85 39.72
C ASN A 2 33.03 -6.71 38.86
N PHE A 3 31.91 -6.47 39.54
CA PHE A 3 30.55 -6.22 39.03
C PHE A 3 30.50 -5.08 37.98
N THR A 4 31.46 -4.15 38.05
CA THR A 4 31.60 -3.01 37.15
C THR A 4 31.98 -3.39 35.71
N LEU A 5 32.64 -4.53 35.48
CA LEU A 5 33.03 -4.94 34.11
C LEU A 5 31.87 -5.59 33.33
N ARG A 6 30.81 -6.07 34.00
CA ARG A 6 29.63 -6.65 33.35
C ARG A 6 28.65 -5.60 32.83
N ILE A 7 28.64 -4.41 33.43
CA ILE A 7 27.73 -3.31 33.03
C ILE A 7 28.23 -2.62 31.75
N CYS A 8 29.55 -2.55 31.53
CA CYS A 8 30.09 -1.97 30.29
C CYS A 8 29.91 -2.88 29.06
N PHE A 9 29.82 -4.20 29.22
CA PHE A 9 29.57 -5.11 28.09
C PHE A 9 28.10 -5.17 27.67
N PHE A 10 27.15 -4.95 28.59
CA PHE A 10 25.72 -4.87 28.26
C PHE A 10 25.31 -3.49 27.68
N MET A 11 25.98 -2.41 28.05
CA MET A 11 25.71 -1.09 27.42
C MET A 11 26.34 -0.92 26.03
N LEU A 12 27.43 -1.65 25.69
CA LEU A 12 27.97 -1.63 24.32
C LEU A 12 27.19 -2.52 23.33
N ALA A 13 26.55 -3.59 23.82
CA ALA A 13 25.72 -4.45 22.97
C ALA A 13 24.32 -3.85 22.68
N ALA A 14 23.83 -2.92 23.51
CA ALA A 14 22.54 -2.26 23.31
C ALA A 14 22.59 -1.08 22.32
N PHE A 15 23.78 -0.56 21.98
CA PHE A 15 23.95 0.50 20.96
C PHE A 15 24.31 -0.01 19.56
N LEU A 16 24.50 -1.33 19.40
CA LEU A 16 24.81 -1.98 18.11
C LEU A 16 23.67 -2.81 17.55
N VAL A 17 22.51 -2.80 18.21
CA VAL A 17 21.26 -3.29 17.64
C VAL A 17 20.38 -2.08 17.35
N MET A 18 20.70 -1.35 16.27
CA MET A 18 19.59 -0.77 15.52
C MET A 18 18.67 -1.95 15.21
N PRO A 19 17.35 -1.84 15.40
CA PRO A 19 16.47 -2.86 14.88
C PRO A 19 16.73 -2.87 13.38
N GLU A 20 17.40 -3.91 12.88
CA GLU A 20 17.19 -4.42 11.53
C GLU A 20 15.75 -4.93 11.48
N ALA A 21 14.79 -4.05 11.71
CA ALA A 21 13.53 -4.18 11.06
C ALA A 21 13.86 -3.83 9.61
N ALA A 22 13.96 -4.87 8.78
CA ALA A 22 14.04 -4.75 7.34
C ALA A 22 12.76 -4.07 6.83
N TYR A 23 12.68 -2.76 7.06
CA TYR A 23 11.78 -1.87 6.38
C TYR A 23 12.44 -1.61 5.03
N SER A 24 12.01 -2.31 4.00
CA SER A 24 12.45 -2.01 2.64
C SER A 24 12.04 -0.56 2.35
N TRP A 25 13.01 0.25 1.91
CA TRP A 25 13.01 1.71 1.80
C TRP A 25 13.53 2.50 3.02
N GLY A 26 13.81 1.85 4.16
CA GLY A 26 14.28 2.52 5.39
C GLY A 26 15.63 3.23 5.20
N PRO A 27 16.74 2.50 4.98
CA PRO A 27 18.04 3.11 4.66
C PRO A 27 18.03 4.05 3.44
N GLY A 28 17.05 3.90 2.54
CA GLY A 28 16.85 4.79 1.40
C GLY A 28 16.56 6.25 1.78
N HIS A 29 15.91 6.51 2.93
CA HIS A 29 15.69 7.88 3.43
C HIS A 29 17.01 8.60 3.70
N ASP A 30 18.01 7.91 4.23
CA ASP A 30 19.34 8.48 4.43
C ASP A 30 19.97 8.93 3.10
N ASP A 31 19.83 8.12 2.05
CA ASP A 31 20.43 8.38 0.74
C ASP A 31 19.73 9.52 0.01
N ILE A 32 18.40 9.64 0.17
CA ILE A 32 17.64 10.81 -0.26
C ILE A 32 18.15 12.06 0.46
N MET A 33 18.31 12.01 1.79
CA MET A 33 18.78 13.16 2.54
C MET A 33 20.22 13.54 2.19
N ARG A 34 21.12 12.56 1.98
CA ARG A 34 22.48 12.80 1.47
C ARG A 34 22.44 13.49 0.10
N ALA A 35 21.59 13.02 -0.81
CA ALA A 35 21.44 13.60 -2.14
C ALA A 35 20.91 15.03 -2.10
N ILE A 36 19.98 15.34 -1.18
CA ILE A 36 19.46 16.68 -0.93
C ILE A 36 20.56 17.59 -0.38
N ILE A 37 21.25 17.21 0.71
CA ILE A 37 22.32 18.01 1.32
C ILE A 37 23.40 18.38 0.30
N ALA A 38 23.78 17.44 -0.56
CA ALA A 38 24.77 17.66 -1.61
C ALA A 38 24.36 18.75 -2.62
N ARG A 39 23.05 19.02 -2.74
CA ARG A 39 22.44 19.89 -3.75
C ARG A 39 21.73 21.12 -3.18
N LEU A 40 21.76 21.31 -1.86
CA LEU A 40 21.22 22.51 -1.22
C LEU A 40 21.93 23.78 -1.73
N PRO A 41 21.24 24.94 -1.74
CA PRO A 41 21.86 26.22 -2.04
C PRO A 41 23.12 26.45 -1.19
N ALA A 42 24.19 26.97 -1.81
CA ALA A 42 25.50 27.05 -1.17
C ALA A 42 25.47 27.80 0.18
N ASP A 43 24.68 28.86 0.28
CA ASP A 43 24.61 29.66 1.50
C ASP A 43 23.88 28.93 2.63
N LEU A 44 22.84 28.16 2.31
CA LEU A 44 22.20 27.29 3.30
C LEU A 44 23.14 26.16 3.71
N ARG A 45 23.79 25.50 2.75
CA ARG A 45 24.71 24.38 3.02
C ARG A 45 25.87 24.76 3.95
N LYS A 46 26.40 25.99 3.83
CA LYS A 46 27.46 26.52 4.71
C LYS A 46 27.04 26.63 6.18
N THR A 47 25.74 26.71 6.47
CA THR A 47 25.24 26.79 7.85
C THR A 47 25.18 25.42 8.55
N LEU A 48 25.30 24.33 7.80
CA LEU A 48 25.15 22.97 8.31
C LEU A 48 26.51 22.41 8.75
N THR A 49 26.70 22.23 10.06
CA THR A 49 27.89 21.54 10.59
C THR A 49 27.81 20.03 10.32
N PRO A 50 28.94 19.30 10.40
CA PRO A 50 28.94 17.84 10.26
C PRO A 50 27.97 17.14 11.22
N GLU A 51 27.82 17.65 12.44
CA GLU A 51 26.91 17.11 13.45
C GLU A 51 25.45 17.31 13.05
N ILE A 52 25.09 18.51 12.56
CA ILE A 52 23.73 18.79 12.05
C ILE A 52 23.42 17.89 10.84
N ILE A 53 24.38 17.71 9.93
CA ILE A 53 24.23 16.82 8.77
C ILE A 53 24.00 15.38 9.22
N LYS A 54 24.79 14.90 10.19
CA LYS A 54 24.65 13.55 10.73
C LYS A 54 23.28 13.34 11.38
N GLU A 55 22.84 14.29 12.20
CA GLU A 55 21.52 14.26 12.85
C GLU A 55 20.40 14.25 11.81
N ALA A 56 20.50 15.10 10.78
CA ALA A 56 19.50 15.18 9.73
C ALA A 56 19.39 13.88 8.93
N VAL A 57 20.53 13.25 8.61
CA VAL A 57 20.58 12.05 7.76
C VAL A 57 20.22 10.77 8.53
N LEU A 58 20.60 10.65 9.80
CA LEU A 58 20.46 9.39 10.56
C LEU A 58 19.27 9.38 11.53
N HIS A 59 18.72 10.55 11.88
CA HIS A 59 17.67 10.66 12.88
C HIS A 59 16.46 11.47 12.36
N ALA A 60 16.66 12.70 11.88
CA ALA A 60 15.53 13.52 11.46
C ALA A 60 14.81 13.01 10.20
N SER A 61 15.54 12.30 9.33
CA SER A 61 15.02 11.58 8.16
C SER A 61 14.15 10.37 8.52
N HIS A 62 14.13 9.94 9.79
CA HIS A 62 13.28 8.87 10.33
C HIS A 62 12.31 9.40 11.39
N TYR A 63 12.30 10.71 11.64
CA TYR A 63 11.50 11.33 12.69
C TYR A 63 9.99 11.07 12.55
N PRO A 64 9.39 11.10 11.34
CA PRO A 64 7.97 10.80 11.17
C PRO A 64 7.57 9.36 11.49
N ASP A 65 8.48 8.39 11.45
CA ASP A 65 8.23 6.96 11.65
C ASP A 65 8.06 6.56 13.13
N SER A 66 7.34 7.38 13.90
CA SER A 66 7.13 7.17 15.32
C SER A 66 5.75 7.61 15.77
N PHE A 67 5.10 6.77 16.58
CA PHE A 67 3.84 7.09 17.26
C PHE A 67 4.06 7.86 18.57
N GLU A 68 5.30 8.27 18.88
CA GLU A 68 5.59 9.14 20.01
C GLU A 68 5.06 10.57 19.79
N PRO A 69 4.78 11.31 20.86
CA PRO A 69 4.46 12.73 20.77
C PRO A 69 5.65 13.57 20.26
N PHE A 70 5.35 14.78 19.82
CA PHE A 70 6.35 15.81 19.55
C PHE A 70 7.04 16.28 20.83
N LEU A 71 8.37 16.41 20.82
CA LEU A 71 9.14 16.84 21.98
C LEU A 71 9.81 18.19 21.69
N ALA A 72 9.69 19.12 22.63
CA ALA A 72 10.26 20.47 22.51
C ALA A 72 11.78 20.48 22.36
N LYS A 73 12.48 19.47 22.92
CA LYS A 73 13.93 19.32 22.77
C LYS A 73 14.36 19.08 21.31
N ASP A 74 13.47 18.54 20.48
CA ASP A 74 13.78 18.17 19.10
C ASP A 74 13.48 19.33 18.13
N ILE A 75 12.38 20.05 18.37
CA ILE A 75 11.81 21.03 17.41
C ILE A 75 11.44 22.39 18.01
N GLY A 76 11.61 22.57 19.33
CA GLY A 76 11.24 23.79 20.07
C GLY A 76 9.77 23.84 20.49
N ASP A 77 9.49 24.58 21.57
CA ASP A 77 8.14 24.73 22.14
C ASP A 77 7.14 25.35 21.15
N ALA A 78 7.59 26.33 20.37
CA ALA A 78 6.75 27.02 19.39
C ALA A 78 6.25 26.05 18.29
N ALA A 79 7.12 25.17 17.78
CA ALA A 79 6.74 24.18 16.78
C ALA A 79 5.77 23.14 17.38
N VAL A 80 6.04 22.64 18.59
CA VAL A 80 5.11 21.73 19.30
C VAL A 80 3.72 22.34 19.45
N ALA A 81 3.65 23.60 19.91
CA ALA A 81 2.39 24.31 20.07
C ALA A 81 1.64 24.47 18.73
N LYS A 82 2.36 24.79 17.66
CA LYS A 82 1.79 25.01 16.32
C LYS A 82 1.28 23.69 15.69
N LEU A 83 2.01 22.59 15.82
CA LEU A 83 1.59 21.26 15.37
C LEU A 83 0.37 20.77 16.16
N THR A 84 0.38 20.95 17.48
CA THR A 84 -0.76 20.63 18.35
C THR A 84 -2.00 21.44 17.98
N GLY A 85 -1.84 22.75 17.74
CA GLY A 85 -2.91 23.63 17.25
C GLY A 85 -3.46 23.20 15.88
N ALA A 86 -2.63 22.58 15.04
CA ALA A 86 -3.03 21.96 13.78
C ALA A 86 -3.66 20.56 13.94
N LYS A 87 -3.89 20.11 15.19
CA LYS A 87 -4.44 18.79 15.56
C LYS A 87 -3.55 17.59 15.23
N LEU A 88 -2.25 17.81 15.07
CA LEU A 88 -1.25 16.76 14.94
C LEU A 88 -0.76 16.42 16.35
N LYS A 89 -0.84 15.14 16.75
CA LYS A 89 -0.59 14.68 18.12
C LYS A 89 0.71 13.89 18.25
N VAL A 90 1.05 13.12 17.22
CA VAL A 90 2.21 12.23 17.19
C VAL A 90 3.02 12.48 15.92
N ARG A 91 4.30 12.09 15.93
CA ARG A 91 5.20 12.30 14.78
C ARG A 91 4.69 11.62 13.51
N TYR A 92 4.03 10.47 13.65
CA TYR A 92 3.39 9.76 12.56
C TYR A 92 2.29 10.56 11.85
N ASP A 93 1.65 11.53 12.51
CA ASP A 93 0.64 12.39 11.88
C ASP A 93 1.24 13.30 10.79
N LEU A 94 2.57 13.46 10.75
CA LEU A 94 3.27 14.19 9.70
C LEU A 94 3.11 13.54 8.31
N HIS A 95 2.80 12.24 8.23
CA HIS A 95 2.48 11.54 6.98
C HIS A 95 1.14 11.95 6.37
N SER A 96 0.28 12.63 7.12
CA SER A 96 -0.99 13.13 6.58
C SER A 96 -0.74 14.29 5.60
N GLU A 97 -1.69 14.54 4.70
CA GLU A 97 -1.63 15.67 3.75
C GLU A 97 -1.42 17.00 4.50
N ARG A 98 -2.16 17.20 5.61
CA ARG A 98 -1.99 18.34 6.51
C ARG A 98 -0.61 18.34 7.19
N GLY A 99 -0.14 17.16 7.61
CA GLY A 99 1.17 16.96 8.22
C GLY A 99 2.32 17.40 7.33
N ALA A 100 2.32 16.98 6.06
CA ALA A 100 3.32 17.37 5.07
C ALA A 100 3.33 18.89 4.83
N ALA A 101 2.15 19.52 4.71
CA ALA A 101 2.04 20.98 4.63
C ALA A 101 2.57 21.68 5.89
N MET A 102 2.33 21.12 7.07
CA MET A 102 2.87 21.65 8.32
C MET A 102 4.41 21.52 8.40
N CYS A 103 5.01 20.42 7.92
CA CYS A 103 6.47 20.30 7.81
C CYS A 103 7.06 21.45 6.99
N PHE A 104 6.44 21.79 5.86
CA PHE A 104 6.85 22.92 5.03
C PHE A 104 6.72 24.27 5.75
N ILE A 105 5.61 24.48 6.47
CA ILE A 105 5.42 25.70 7.27
C ILE A 105 6.51 25.81 8.35
N MET A 106 6.84 24.71 9.03
CA MET A 106 7.89 24.70 10.06
C MET A 106 9.28 24.97 9.46
N LEU A 107 9.55 24.49 8.24
CA LEU A 107 10.77 24.81 7.51
C LEU A 107 10.90 26.32 7.25
N VAL A 108 9.82 26.99 6.81
CA VAL A 108 9.82 28.44 6.60
C VAL A 108 10.09 29.21 7.90
N ASP A 109 9.47 28.77 9.01
CA ASP A 109 9.67 29.40 10.31
C ASP A 109 11.13 29.20 10.80
N ALA A 110 11.70 28.00 10.66
CA ALA A 110 13.09 27.72 11.03
C ALA A 110 14.10 28.56 10.21
N LEU A 111 13.81 28.78 8.93
CA LEU A 111 14.61 29.65 8.06
C LEU A 111 14.56 31.13 8.50
N ARG A 112 13.38 31.63 8.89
CA ARG A 112 13.21 32.99 9.43
C ARG A 112 13.99 33.20 10.72
N GLU A 113 13.97 32.19 11.59
CA GLU A 113 14.71 32.18 12.86
C GLU A 113 16.23 32.00 12.66
N LYS A 114 16.68 31.69 11.43
CA LYS A 114 18.07 31.36 11.09
C LYS A 114 18.61 30.19 11.94
N ASN A 115 17.73 29.26 12.31
CA ASN A 115 18.09 28.09 13.10
C ASN A 115 18.50 26.94 12.16
N ALA A 116 19.80 26.76 11.96
CA ALA A 116 20.35 25.76 11.04
C ALA A 116 19.95 24.32 11.41
N ALA A 117 19.91 23.99 12.71
CA ALA A 117 19.55 22.65 13.17
C ALA A 117 18.07 22.33 12.89
N HIS A 118 17.16 23.25 13.23
CA HIS A 118 15.73 23.08 12.93
C HIS A 118 15.46 23.11 11.41
N THR A 119 16.20 23.94 10.66
CA THR A 119 16.09 23.96 9.19
C THR A 119 16.46 22.59 8.63
N ALA A 120 17.60 22.02 9.03
CA ALA A 120 18.00 20.68 8.58
C ALA A 120 17.02 19.59 9.01
N HIS A 121 16.48 19.68 10.24
CA HIS A 121 15.45 18.79 10.73
C HIS A 121 14.21 18.81 9.83
N TRP A 122 13.63 19.99 9.58
CA TRP A 122 12.41 20.09 8.78
C TRP A 122 12.62 19.77 7.30
N ILE A 123 13.82 19.99 6.75
CA ILE A 123 14.18 19.46 5.42
C ILE A 123 14.15 17.93 5.44
N ALA A 124 14.80 17.29 6.41
CA ALA A 124 14.86 15.84 6.51
C ALA A 124 13.46 15.23 6.71
N THR A 125 12.67 15.80 7.63
CA THR A 125 11.31 15.38 7.91
C THR A 125 10.38 15.57 6.70
N LEU A 126 10.47 16.70 6.00
CA LEU A 126 9.71 16.91 4.76
C LEU A 126 10.15 15.92 3.67
N SER A 127 11.47 15.69 3.53
CA SER A 127 11.99 14.73 2.55
C SER A 127 11.51 13.31 2.79
N HIS A 128 11.40 12.91 4.07
CA HIS A 128 10.90 11.61 4.46
C HIS A 128 9.44 11.43 4.00
N VAL A 129 8.56 12.35 4.42
CA VAL A 129 7.13 12.23 4.08
C VAL A 129 6.89 12.32 2.56
N ILE A 130 7.70 13.08 1.82
CA ILE A 130 7.66 13.09 0.35
C ILE A 130 8.13 11.74 -0.20
N SER A 131 9.25 11.21 0.31
CA SER A 131 9.85 9.98 -0.20
C SER A 131 8.94 8.78 -0.06
N ASP A 132 8.24 8.67 1.07
CA ASP A 132 7.24 7.64 1.32
C ASP A 132 6.15 7.62 0.27
N MET A 133 5.69 8.77 -0.21
CA MET A 133 4.64 8.78 -1.24
C MET A 133 5.07 8.10 -2.54
N SER A 134 6.37 7.99 -2.79
CA SER A 134 6.97 7.36 -3.98
C SER A 134 7.76 6.09 -3.67
N ALA A 135 7.75 5.61 -2.43
CA ALA A 135 8.55 4.45 -2.02
C ALA A 135 8.11 3.19 -2.77
N CYS A 136 9.06 2.36 -3.21
CA CYS A 136 8.70 1.22 -4.07
C CYS A 136 7.84 0.19 -3.33
N ASN A 137 8.06 -0.01 -2.03
CA ASN A 137 7.26 -0.88 -1.16
C ASN A 137 5.84 -0.34 -0.90
N HIS A 138 5.49 0.84 -1.43
CA HIS A 138 4.14 1.39 -1.42
C HIS A 138 3.39 1.14 -2.75
N ASP A 139 4.01 0.42 -3.69
CA ASP A 139 3.28 -0.29 -4.75
C ASP A 139 2.65 -1.58 -4.19
N PRO A 140 1.39 -1.93 -4.50
CA PRO A 140 0.72 -3.10 -3.93
C PRO A 140 1.44 -4.44 -4.17
N LEU A 141 2.04 -4.60 -5.35
CA LEU A 141 2.72 -5.82 -5.73
C LEU A 141 4.08 -5.92 -5.04
N VAL A 142 4.86 -4.84 -5.07
CA VAL A 142 6.16 -4.78 -4.38
C VAL A 142 5.97 -4.95 -2.87
N HIS A 143 4.94 -4.33 -2.28
CA HIS A 143 4.61 -4.52 -0.87
C HIS A 143 4.33 -5.99 -0.53
N THR A 144 3.51 -6.67 -1.34
CA THR A 144 3.21 -8.10 -1.15
C THR A 144 4.50 -8.93 -1.26
N ALA A 145 5.35 -8.62 -2.23
CA ALA A 145 6.63 -9.29 -2.41
C ALA A 145 7.58 -9.11 -1.21
N THR A 146 7.68 -7.87 -0.69
CA THR A 146 8.53 -7.48 0.43
C THR A 146 8.07 -8.09 1.75
N TYR A 147 6.78 -8.03 2.08
CA TYR A 147 6.31 -8.37 3.43
C TYR A 147 5.58 -9.70 3.50
N ALA A 148 5.07 -10.25 2.40
CA ALA A 148 4.50 -11.60 2.41
C ALA A 148 5.52 -12.60 1.86
N TRP A 149 5.87 -12.50 0.59
CA TRP A 149 6.64 -13.57 -0.09
C TRP A 149 8.05 -13.74 0.46
N ALA A 150 8.73 -12.64 0.81
CA ALA A 150 10.04 -12.70 1.47
C ALA A 150 9.95 -13.24 2.90
N ASP A 151 8.99 -12.78 3.71
CA ASP A 151 8.80 -13.24 5.10
C ASP A 151 8.41 -14.73 5.17
N TRP A 152 7.60 -15.17 4.21
CA TRP A 152 7.20 -16.56 4.03
C TRP A 152 8.31 -17.43 3.42
N LYS A 153 9.43 -16.82 3.00
CA LYS A 153 10.59 -17.51 2.42
C LYS A 153 10.24 -18.37 1.20
N LEU A 154 9.29 -17.87 0.40
CA LEU A 154 8.92 -18.48 -0.87
C LEU A 154 10.16 -18.60 -1.78
N LYS A 155 10.08 -19.44 -2.80
CA LYS A 155 11.18 -19.75 -3.70
C LYS A 155 10.98 -19.11 -5.06
N LEU A 156 12.08 -18.64 -5.64
CA LEU A 156 12.17 -18.27 -7.04
C LEU A 156 12.30 -19.53 -7.92
N PRO A 157 12.10 -19.44 -9.25
CA PRO A 157 12.22 -20.59 -10.15
C PRO A 157 13.57 -21.33 -10.08
N ASN A 158 14.66 -20.64 -9.78
CA ASN A 158 15.97 -21.26 -9.54
C ASN A 158 16.16 -21.87 -8.13
N GLY A 159 15.12 -21.91 -7.30
CA GLY A 159 15.14 -22.45 -5.94
C GLY A 159 15.72 -21.50 -4.87
N LYS A 160 16.17 -20.29 -5.23
CA LYS A 160 16.64 -19.30 -4.24
C LYS A 160 15.48 -18.75 -3.42
N ASP A 161 15.79 -18.38 -2.18
CA ASP A 161 14.85 -17.74 -1.28
C ASP A 161 14.46 -16.33 -1.74
N TYR A 162 13.16 -16.02 -1.71
CA TYR A 162 12.63 -14.73 -2.11
C TYR A 162 13.14 -13.57 -1.25
N SER A 163 13.54 -13.83 0.00
CA SER A 163 14.19 -12.83 0.85
C SER A 163 15.45 -12.21 0.24
N LYS A 164 16.09 -12.87 -0.74
CA LYS A 164 17.22 -12.31 -1.50
C LYS A 164 16.84 -11.17 -2.42
N VAL A 165 15.57 -11.02 -2.75
CA VAL A 165 15.04 -9.89 -3.52
C VAL A 165 14.89 -8.65 -2.61
N ASN A 166 14.70 -8.82 -1.30
CA ASN A 166 14.21 -7.76 -0.44
C ASN A 166 15.16 -6.55 -0.32
N SER A 167 16.48 -6.80 -0.25
CA SER A 167 17.47 -5.70 -0.21
C SER A 167 17.48 -4.88 -1.49
N LEU A 168 17.13 -5.49 -2.63
CA LEU A 168 17.04 -4.83 -3.93
C LEU A 168 15.78 -3.96 -4.07
N LEU A 169 14.83 -4.08 -3.13
CA LEU A 169 13.60 -3.29 -3.05
C LEU A 169 13.76 -2.11 -2.07
N ASP A 170 14.98 -1.59 -1.99
CA ASP A 170 15.36 -0.42 -1.23
C ASP A 170 16.22 0.50 -2.11
N LEU A 171 15.96 1.80 -2.05
CA LEU A 171 16.79 2.78 -2.75
C LEU A 171 18.26 2.69 -2.36
N ALA A 172 18.58 2.34 -1.11
CA ALA A 172 19.96 2.26 -0.63
C ALA A 172 20.81 1.29 -1.46
N ASP A 173 20.26 0.15 -1.88
CA ASP A 173 21.00 -0.80 -2.72
C ASP A 173 21.34 -0.18 -4.07
N THR A 174 20.41 0.55 -4.68
CA THR A 174 20.67 1.27 -5.94
C THR A 174 21.61 2.46 -5.74
N ALA A 175 21.32 3.34 -4.79
CA ALA A 175 22.02 4.61 -4.58
C ALA A 175 23.48 4.43 -4.11
N ARG A 176 23.80 3.30 -3.47
CA ARG A 176 25.15 2.99 -2.97
C ARG A 176 25.92 2.05 -3.90
N ASP A 177 25.29 1.52 -4.95
CA ASP A 177 25.97 0.65 -5.91
C ASP A 177 26.95 1.42 -6.79
N THR A 178 28.22 1.02 -6.73
CA THR A 178 29.33 1.66 -7.47
C THR A 178 29.53 1.11 -8.89
N THR A 179 28.70 0.16 -9.32
CA THR A 179 28.79 -0.49 -10.64
C THR A 179 27.82 0.11 -11.67
N GLY A 180 27.00 1.09 -11.26
CA GLY A 180 26.12 1.86 -12.13
C GLY A 180 24.83 2.32 -11.47
N GLY A 181 24.43 1.73 -10.33
CA GLY A 181 23.20 2.13 -9.63
C GLY A 181 23.24 3.56 -9.11
N ALA A 182 24.35 3.98 -8.50
CA ALA A 182 24.53 5.35 -8.03
C ALA A 182 24.49 6.37 -9.17
N ASP A 183 25.06 6.03 -10.33
CA ASP A 183 25.01 6.87 -11.53
C ASP A 183 23.57 6.99 -12.04
N ALA A 184 22.83 5.87 -12.13
CA ALA A 184 21.43 5.87 -12.54
C ALA A 184 20.55 6.75 -11.62
N PHE A 185 20.78 6.72 -10.31
CA PHE A 185 20.07 7.57 -9.35
C PHE A 185 20.41 9.05 -9.56
N ASN A 186 21.71 9.40 -9.67
CA ASN A 186 22.13 10.77 -9.90
C ASN A 186 21.65 11.34 -11.25
N ASP A 187 21.68 10.53 -12.30
CA ASP A 187 21.16 10.87 -13.62
C ASP A 187 19.64 11.08 -13.58
N ALA A 188 18.92 10.26 -12.83
CA ALA A 188 17.48 10.44 -12.63
C ALA A 188 17.16 11.76 -11.92
N ILE A 189 17.97 12.18 -10.93
CA ILE A 189 17.84 13.49 -10.28
C ILE A 189 18.08 14.61 -11.30
N ALA A 190 19.16 14.51 -12.10
CA ALA A 190 19.52 15.53 -13.08
C ALA A 190 18.44 15.72 -14.17
N ARG A 191 17.79 14.62 -14.61
CA ARG A 191 16.71 14.66 -15.60
C ARG A 191 15.40 15.26 -15.08
N GLN A 192 15.18 15.23 -13.77
CA GLN A 192 13.91 15.60 -13.14
C GLN A 192 13.97 16.93 -12.37
N ILE A 193 15.06 17.71 -12.51
CA ILE A 193 15.25 18.95 -11.75
C ILE A 193 14.00 19.83 -11.83
N LEU A 194 13.49 20.21 -10.67
CA LEU A 194 12.46 21.21 -10.50
C LEU A 194 13.05 22.46 -9.83
N LYS A 195 12.54 23.62 -10.20
CA LYS A 195 12.93 24.92 -9.65
C LYS A 195 11.72 25.65 -9.09
N ASP A 196 11.95 26.56 -8.15
CA ASP A 196 10.90 27.48 -7.68
C ASP A 196 10.28 28.23 -8.87
N ASP A 197 9.03 27.91 -9.17
CA ASP A 197 8.21 28.48 -10.25
C ASP A 197 7.46 29.74 -9.81
N GLN A 198 7.88 30.37 -8.70
CA GLN A 198 7.29 31.59 -8.14
C GLN A 198 5.81 31.45 -7.74
N ARG A 199 5.38 30.22 -7.45
CA ARG A 199 4.03 29.92 -6.95
C ARG A 199 3.70 30.68 -5.66
N ASP A 200 2.41 30.95 -5.45
CA ASP A 200 1.92 31.53 -4.20
C ASP A 200 1.75 30.48 -3.09
N VAL A 201 1.42 30.92 -1.88
CA VAL A 201 1.25 30.03 -0.72
C VAL A 201 0.12 29.01 -0.93
N LYS A 202 -0.98 29.42 -1.56
CA LYS A 202 -2.12 28.54 -1.83
C LYS A 202 -1.68 27.37 -2.70
N LYS A 203 -1.05 27.66 -3.85
CA LYS A 203 -0.53 26.63 -4.76
C LYS A 203 0.56 25.78 -4.10
N THR A 204 1.47 26.36 -3.32
CA THR A 204 2.50 25.59 -2.60
C THR A 204 1.89 24.57 -1.65
N LEU A 205 1.01 25.02 -0.75
CA LEU A 205 0.46 24.14 0.28
C LEU A 205 -0.47 23.10 -0.32
N THR A 206 -1.30 23.47 -1.30
CA THR A 206 -2.14 22.50 -2.01
C THR A 206 -1.28 21.45 -2.73
N GLU A 207 -0.21 21.83 -3.43
CA GLU A 207 0.63 20.85 -4.12
C GLU A 207 1.37 19.90 -3.18
N ILE A 208 1.88 20.40 -2.05
CA ILE A 208 2.51 19.54 -1.02
C ILE A 208 1.49 18.56 -0.43
N MET A 209 0.25 19.00 -0.21
CA MET A 209 -0.84 18.13 0.25
C MET A 209 -1.21 17.04 -0.79
N LEU A 210 -0.95 17.27 -2.08
CA LEU A 210 -1.24 16.33 -3.18
C LEU A 210 -0.12 15.30 -3.44
N TYR A 211 1.03 15.41 -2.77
CA TYR A 211 2.13 14.47 -3.00
C TYR A 211 1.77 13.02 -2.72
N GLY A 212 0.81 12.74 -1.83
CA GLY A 212 0.32 11.38 -1.62
C GLY A 212 -0.30 10.76 -2.86
N GLN A 213 -1.08 11.55 -3.61
CA GLN A 213 -1.74 11.10 -4.83
C GLN A 213 -0.76 11.07 -6.01
N GLU A 214 0.08 12.11 -6.16
CA GLU A 214 1.07 12.17 -7.24
C GLU A 214 2.17 11.11 -7.09
N GLY A 215 2.68 10.92 -5.87
CA GLY A 215 3.70 9.93 -5.56
C GLY A 215 3.17 8.52 -5.81
N ALA A 216 1.95 8.22 -5.38
CA ALA A 216 1.32 6.94 -5.68
C ALA A 216 1.21 6.73 -7.20
N ALA A 217 0.70 7.71 -7.96
CA ALA A 217 0.64 7.60 -9.42
C ALA A 217 2.02 7.34 -10.05
N TYR A 218 3.06 8.01 -9.55
CA TYR A 218 4.43 7.84 -10.01
C TYR A 218 5.03 6.47 -9.66
N CYS A 219 4.67 5.91 -8.50
CA CYS A 219 5.14 4.60 -8.04
C CYS A 219 4.46 3.44 -8.77
N ASN A 220 3.12 3.47 -8.92
CA ASN A 220 2.34 2.36 -9.48
C ASN A 220 2.62 2.06 -10.96
N SER A 221 3.20 3.01 -11.71
CA SER A 221 3.64 2.76 -13.09
C SER A 221 4.96 1.97 -13.17
N ARG A 222 5.64 1.75 -12.02
CA ARG A 222 6.99 1.17 -11.95
C ARG A 222 7.08 -0.14 -11.18
N GLY A 223 6.15 -0.42 -10.26
CA GLY A 223 6.22 -1.59 -9.36
C GLY A 223 6.48 -2.93 -10.05
N VAL A 224 5.80 -3.20 -11.17
CA VAL A 224 6.01 -4.43 -11.97
C VAL A 224 7.44 -4.48 -12.53
N SER A 225 7.95 -3.38 -13.10
CA SER A 225 9.31 -3.33 -13.66
C SER A 225 10.40 -3.42 -12.59
N ILE A 226 10.16 -2.85 -11.40
CA ILE A 226 11.04 -2.99 -10.24
C ILE A 226 11.13 -4.45 -9.85
N LEU A 227 9.99 -5.11 -9.67
CA LEU A 227 9.96 -6.50 -9.24
C LEU A 227 10.53 -7.46 -10.29
N GLU A 228 10.22 -7.22 -11.56
CA GLU A 228 10.81 -7.94 -12.70
C GLU A 228 12.33 -7.81 -12.72
N GLY A 229 12.86 -6.58 -12.53
CA GLY A 229 14.29 -6.31 -12.50
C GLY A 229 15.00 -7.01 -11.33
N ALA A 230 14.44 -6.89 -10.13
CA ALA A 230 14.99 -7.50 -8.91
C ALA A 230 14.98 -9.03 -8.98
N VAL A 231 13.86 -9.63 -9.42
CA VAL A 231 13.77 -11.07 -9.62
C VAL A 231 14.69 -11.55 -10.73
N GLY A 232 14.75 -10.86 -11.88
CA GLY A 232 15.64 -11.23 -12.98
C GLY A 232 17.11 -11.22 -12.58
N TRP A 233 17.52 -10.26 -11.74
CA TRP A 233 18.87 -10.23 -11.17
C TRP A 233 19.14 -11.41 -10.24
N VAL A 234 18.27 -11.67 -9.25
CA VAL A 234 18.47 -12.77 -8.29
C VAL A 234 18.38 -14.14 -8.98
N ASP A 235 17.44 -14.29 -9.91
CA ASP A 235 17.14 -15.55 -10.59
C ASP A 235 18.24 -15.92 -11.60
N LYS A 236 18.60 -14.97 -12.48
CA LYS A 236 19.41 -15.23 -13.68
C LYS A 236 20.69 -14.41 -13.78
N GLN A 237 20.95 -13.50 -12.84
CA GLN A 237 22.05 -12.52 -12.93
C GLN A 237 21.96 -11.68 -14.23
N ASP A 238 20.74 -11.36 -14.65
CA ASP A 238 20.50 -10.61 -15.87
C ASP A 238 20.87 -9.13 -15.69
N ILE A 239 21.88 -8.68 -16.44
CA ILE A 239 22.38 -7.31 -16.44
C ILE A 239 21.32 -6.32 -16.93
N ALA A 240 20.51 -6.68 -17.94
CA ALA A 240 19.43 -5.82 -18.43
C ALA A 240 18.33 -5.65 -17.38
N ALA A 241 18.00 -6.73 -16.66
CA ALA A 241 17.06 -6.69 -15.54
C ALA A 241 17.58 -5.81 -14.38
N ARG A 242 18.88 -5.91 -14.05
CA ARG A 242 19.51 -5.06 -13.03
C ARG A 242 19.50 -3.58 -13.42
N ASN A 243 19.83 -3.26 -14.67
CA ASN A 243 19.78 -1.88 -15.17
C ASN A 243 18.34 -1.32 -15.16
N LYS A 244 17.34 -2.15 -15.50
CA LYS A 244 15.93 -1.80 -15.39
C LYS A 244 15.53 -1.50 -13.94
N LEU A 245 15.98 -2.32 -12.98
CA LEU A 245 15.77 -2.09 -11.56
C LEU A 245 16.33 -0.74 -11.12
N TRP A 246 17.62 -0.49 -11.37
CA TRP A 246 18.30 0.74 -10.99
C TRP A 246 17.64 1.98 -11.57
N LYS A 247 17.25 1.94 -12.85
CA LYS A 247 16.51 3.03 -13.48
C LYS A 247 15.22 3.34 -12.71
N ASN A 248 14.40 2.33 -12.43
CA ASN A 248 13.09 2.56 -11.83
C ASN A 248 13.20 2.99 -10.36
N ILE A 249 14.03 2.34 -9.54
CA ILE A 249 14.24 2.74 -8.14
C ILE A 249 14.92 4.10 -8.05
N GLY A 250 15.94 4.36 -8.88
CA GLY A 250 16.59 5.66 -8.96
C GLY A 250 15.62 6.77 -9.36
N GLU A 251 14.68 6.50 -10.27
CA GLU A 251 13.63 7.46 -10.63
C GLU A 251 12.65 7.76 -9.48
N LEU A 252 12.31 6.78 -8.65
CA LEU A 252 11.48 6.96 -7.44
C LEU A 252 12.22 7.82 -6.40
N GLY A 253 13.47 7.48 -6.07
CA GLY A 253 14.27 8.30 -5.16
C GLY A 253 14.45 9.72 -5.67
N ALA A 254 14.69 9.88 -6.98
CA ALA A 254 14.90 11.19 -7.61
C ALA A 254 13.64 12.05 -7.52
N TRP A 255 12.45 11.47 -7.66
CA TRP A 255 11.17 12.16 -7.54
C TRP A 255 11.04 12.89 -6.20
N ALA A 256 11.48 12.26 -5.11
CA ALA A 256 11.46 12.84 -3.78
C ALA A 256 12.53 13.93 -3.58
N VAL A 257 13.75 13.67 -4.07
CA VAL A 257 14.87 14.63 -3.99
C VAL A 257 14.53 15.95 -4.69
N VAL A 258 14.05 15.89 -5.95
CA VAL A 258 13.83 17.11 -6.75
C VAL A 258 12.67 17.96 -6.21
N ARG A 259 11.63 17.31 -5.67
CA ARG A 259 10.50 17.99 -5.02
C ARG A 259 10.93 18.65 -3.71
N THR A 260 11.67 17.93 -2.88
CA THR A 260 12.19 18.50 -1.64
C THR A 260 13.11 19.69 -1.91
N LEU A 261 14.03 19.58 -2.87
CA LEU A 261 14.94 20.68 -3.22
C LEU A 261 14.19 21.92 -3.72
N ARG A 262 13.17 21.72 -4.56
CA ARG A 262 12.29 22.79 -5.01
C ARG A 262 11.54 23.42 -3.84
N ASP A 263 10.97 22.62 -2.95
CA ASP A 263 10.24 23.12 -1.79
C ASP A 263 11.18 23.88 -0.83
N VAL A 264 12.44 23.48 -0.72
CA VAL A 264 13.46 24.28 -0.01
C VAL A 264 13.69 25.65 -0.68
N GLU A 265 13.80 25.71 -2.01
CA GLU A 265 13.93 26.98 -2.74
C GLU A 265 12.71 27.89 -2.48
N VAL A 266 11.49 27.34 -2.54
CA VAL A 266 10.25 28.07 -2.24
C VAL A 266 10.22 28.54 -0.77
N ALA A 267 10.65 27.69 0.16
CA ALA A 267 10.68 28.02 1.59
C ALA A 267 11.66 29.15 1.89
N ILE A 268 12.84 29.16 1.24
CA ILE A 268 13.81 30.26 1.34
C ILE A 268 13.19 31.57 0.85
N ARG A 269 12.49 31.56 -0.29
CA ARG A 269 11.80 32.76 -0.80
C ARG A 269 10.74 33.26 0.19
N PHE A 270 9.89 32.38 0.72
CA PHE A 270 8.87 32.78 1.68
C PHE A 270 9.45 33.28 3.01
N ALA A 271 10.58 32.72 3.46
CA ALA A 271 11.27 33.17 4.66
C ALA A 271 11.82 34.60 4.56
N GLN A 272 12.03 35.13 3.35
CA GLN A 272 12.44 36.52 3.11
C GLN A 272 11.27 37.52 3.15
N THR A 273 10.05 37.05 3.37
CA THR A 273 8.84 37.88 3.42
C THR A 273 8.17 37.78 4.78
N ASP A 274 7.36 38.80 5.13
CA ASP A 274 6.52 38.80 6.34
C ASP A 274 5.21 38.01 6.17
N MET A 275 5.07 37.24 5.09
CA MET A 275 3.84 36.51 4.77
C MET A 275 3.59 35.39 5.79
N LYS A 276 2.43 35.39 6.44
CA LYS A 276 2.04 34.29 7.33
C LYS A 276 1.59 33.09 6.50
N LEU A 277 2.19 31.92 6.75
CA LEU A 277 1.79 30.66 6.11
C LEU A 277 0.86 29.89 7.04
N GLU A 278 -0.36 29.64 6.57
CA GLU A 278 -1.39 28.90 7.30
C GLU A 278 -2.20 28.05 6.33
N ILE A 279 -2.65 26.88 6.79
CA ILE A 279 -3.60 26.02 6.06
C ILE A 279 -4.99 26.60 6.30
N THR A 280 -5.49 27.37 5.34
CA THR A 280 -6.83 27.99 5.39
C THR A 280 -7.90 27.06 4.80
N SER A 281 -9.17 27.36 5.08
CA SER A 281 -10.31 26.65 4.48
C SER A 281 -10.36 26.75 2.95
N GLU A 282 -9.81 27.82 2.37
CA GLU A 282 -9.68 27.96 0.92
C GLU A 282 -8.65 26.97 0.35
N ILE A 283 -7.53 26.75 1.04
CA ILE A 283 -6.50 25.78 0.65
C ILE A 283 -7.04 24.36 0.78
N GLU A 284 -7.74 24.05 1.89
CA GLU A 284 -8.39 22.75 2.09
C GLU A 284 -9.41 22.46 0.98
N LYS A 285 -10.26 23.43 0.63
CA LYS A 285 -11.23 23.28 -0.45
C LYS A 285 -10.57 23.13 -1.83
N ALA A 286 -9.48 23.86 -2.07
CA ALA A 286 -8.71 23.72 -3.32
C ALA A 286 -8.11 22.31 -3.43
N HIS A 287 -7.48 21.83 -2.35
CA HIS A 287 -6.96 20.47 -2.24
C HIS A 287 -8.04 19.41 -2.48
N GLU A 288 -9.19 19.50 -1.82
CA GLU A 288 -10.31 18.57 -2.05
C GLU A 288 -10.76 18.54 -3.52
N GLY A 289 -10.83 19.71 -4.16
CA GLY A 289 -11.15 19.83 -5.59
C GLY A 289 -10.10 19.20 -6.50
N ASP A 290 -8.82 19.39 -6.19
CA ASP A 290 -7.72 18.79 -6.94
C ASP A 290 -7.62 17.27 -6.75
N VAL A 291 -7.85 16.76 -5.53
CA VAL A 291 -7.96 15.31 -5.31
C VAL A 291 -9.12 14.76 -6.14
N ALA A 292 -10.31 15.35 -6.09
CA ALA A 292 -11.44 14.88 -6.89
C ALA A 292 -11.14 14.86 -8.40
N ARG A 293 -10.39 15.85 -8.90
CA ARG A 293 -9.91 15.87 -10.29
C ARG A 293 -8.93 14.74 -10.58
N ILE A 294 -7.90 14.54 -9.75
CA ILE A 294 -6.93 13.44 -9.91
C ILE A 294 -7.64 12.08 -9.89
N LEU A 295 -8.57 11.88 -8.95
CA LEU A 295 -9.34 10.64 -8.84
C LEU A 295 -10.20 10.37 -10.07
N LYS A 296 -10.67 11.41 -10.76
CA LYS A 296 -11.43 11.27 -11.99
C LYS A 296 -10.52 11.00 -13.19
N ASP A 297 -9.43 11.75 -13.30
CA ASP A 297 -8.60 11.76 -14.51
C ASP A 297 -7.61 10.58 -14.57
N ARG A 298 -7.26 9.98 -13.43
CA ARG A 298 -6.32 8.86 -13.37
C ARG A 298 -6.84 7.68 -14.18
N ASN A 299 -6.07 7.25 -15.19
CA ASN A 299 -6.45 6.10 -15.99
C ASN A 299 -5.93 4.81 -15.33
N ILE A 300 -6.81 3.81 -15.20
CA ILE A 300 -6.44 2.52 -14.60
C ILE A 300 -5.42 1.77 -15.46
N SER A 301 -5.34 2.04 -16.77
CA SER A 301 -4.33 1.45 -17.65
C SER A 301 -2.91 1.98 -17.42
N ASP A 302 -2.76 3.08 -16.68
CA ASP A 302 -1.44 3.61 -16.35
C ASP A 302 -0.80 2.86 -15.17
N GLU A 303 -1.59 2.04 -14.45
CA GLU A 303 -1.09 1.19 -13.38
C GLU A 303 -0.50 -0.09 -13.97
N ALA A 304 0.81 -0.27 -13.79
CA ALA A 304 1.53 -1.39 -14.39
C ALA A 304 0.98 -2.75 -13.91
N LEU A 305 0.44 -2.81 -12.69
CA LEU A 305 -0.20 -3.99 -12.13
C LEU A 305 -1.47 -4.40 -12.90
N TYR A 306 -2.25 -3.43 -13.39
CA TYR A 306 -3.52 -3.67 -14.07
C TYR A 306 -3.40 -3.77 -15.58
N ALA A 307 -2.55 -2.95 -16.22
CA ALA A 307 -2.48 -2.83 -17.66
C ALA A 307 -2.49 -4.17 -18.44
N PRO A 308 -1.78 -5.23 -18.01
CA PRO A 308 -1.76 -6.51 -18.73
C PRO A 308 -3.07 -7.33 -18.63
N ILE A 309 -3.92 -7.04 -17.64
CA ILE A 309 -5.16 -7.81 -17.38
C ILE A 309 -6.43 -7.04 -17.74
N LEU A 310 -6.33 -5.79 -18.21
CA LEU A 310 -7.51 -5.00 -18.55
C LEU A 310 -8.19 -5.59 -19.79
N GLN A 311 -9.45 -5.99 -19.63
CA GLN A 311 -10.27 -6.54 -20.69
C GLN A 311 -11.64 -5.87 -20.71
N LYS A 312 -11.89 -5.09 -21.77
CA LYS A 312 -13.21 -4.48 -22.00
C LYS A 312 -14.22 -5.58 -22.35
N LEU A 313 -15.45 -5.44 -21.84
CA LEU A 313 -16.56 -6.29 -22.23
C LEU A 313 -16.88 -6.07 -23.72
N LYS A 314 -16.73 -7.11 -24.55
CA LYS A 314 -17.15 -7.08 -25.95
C LYS A 314 -18.57 -7.63 -26.12
N PRO A 315 -19.35 -7.18 -27.13
CA PRO A 315 -20.73 -7.64 -27.34
C PRO A 315 -20.87 -9.16 -27.51
N ASP A 316 -19.87 -9.81 -28.11
CA ASP A 316 -19.82 -11.24 -28.43
C ASP A 316 -19.17 -12.11 -27.33
N GLN A 317 -18.69 -11.49 -26.25
CA GLN A 317 -17.89 -12.15 -25.22
C GLN A 317 -18.73 -12.85 -24.12
N ALA A 318 -20.06 -12.69 -24.14
CA ALA A 318 -20.96 -13.19 -23.12
C ALA A 318 -21.10 -14.73 -23.11
N PRO A 319 -21.16 -15.39 -21.93
CA PRO A 319 -21.04 -14.82 -20.60
C PRO A 319 -19.58 -14.66 -20.13
N ALA A 320 -19.25 -13.49 -19.58
CA ALA A 320 -17.95 -13.19 -18.98
C ALA A 320 -18.03 -13.12 -17.45
N VAL A 321 -16.95 -13.46 -16.74
CA VAL A 321 -16.80 -13.16 -15.32
C VAL A 321 -16.35 -11.71 -15.16
N GLY A 322 -17.10 -10.90 -14.40
CA GLY A 322 -16.73 -9.52 -14.10
C GLY A 322 -15.75 -9.45 -12.94
N ILE A 323 -14.75 -8.58 -13.04
CA ILE A 323 -13.80 -8.28 -11.96
C ILE A 323 -13.82 -6.78 -11.72
N LEU A 324 -14.19 -6.37 -10.51
CA LEU A 324 -14.20 -4.98 -10.11
C LEU A 324 -12.80 -4.56 -9.63
N LEU A 325 -12.28 -3.48 -10.20
CA LEU A 325 -10.97 -2.92 -9.91
C LEU A 325 -11.10 -1.48 -9.40
N GLU A 326 -10.08 -1.04 -8.67
CA GLU A 326 -9.99 0.30 -8.11
C GLU A 326 -8.57 0.86 -8.32
N PRO A 327 -8.42 2.06 -8.92
CA PRO A 327 -7.11 2.69 -9.05
C PRO A 327 -6.44 2.98 -7.70
N THR A 328 -5.12 2.99 -7.65
CA THR A 328 -4.30 3.20 -6.45
C THR A 328 -4.13 4.68 -6.11
N TRP A 329 -5.15 5.29 -5.51
CA TRP A 329 -5.24 6.74 -5.40
C TRP A 329 -4.15 7.45 -4.60
N ALA A 330 -3.81 6.92 -3.43
CA ALA A 330 -2.76 7.42 -2.56
C ALA A 330 -2.24 6.26 -1.71
N MET A 331 -1.13 6.48 -1.00
CA MET A 331 -0.68 5.55 0.04
C MET A 331 -1.82 5.27 1.04
N ASN A 332 -2.26 4.01 1.16
CA ASN A 332 -3.39 3.57 1.98
C ASN A 332 -4.78 4.17 1.64
N GLY A 333 -4.88 4.96 0.56
CA GLY A 333 -6.11 5.53 0.05
C GLY A 333 -6.87 4.52 -0.81
N ALA A 334 -8.01 4.04 -0.31
CA ALA A 334 -8.83 3.03 -0.99
C ALA A 334 -10.24 2.95 -0.40
N MET A 335 -11.22 2.65 -1.25
CA MET A 335 -12.58 2.21 -0.93
C MET A 335 -12.58 0.71 -0.62
N PHE A 336 -11.96 -0.12 -1.46
CA PHE A 336 -11.87 -1.58 -1.25
C PHE A 336 -10.67 -2.04 -0.41
N GLY A 337 -9.82 -1.10 0.00
CA GLY A 337 -8.60 -1.36 0.76
C GLY A 337 -7.40 -1.62 -0.15
N PHE A 338 -6.22 -1.17 0.29
CA PHE A 338 -4.97 -1.25 -0.49
C PHE A 338 -4.66 -2.69 -0.94
N ALA A 339 -4.80 -3.65 -0.03
CA ALA A 339 -4.55 -5.07 -0.24
C ALA A 339 -5.45 -5.78 -1.27
N SER A 340 -6.55 -5.18 -1.71
CA SER A 340 -7.49 -5.82 -2.64
C SER A 340 -6.92 -5.99 -4.05
N ARG A 341 -5.89 -5.21 -4.40
CA ARG A 341 -5.40 -5.03 -5.77
C ARG A 341 -4.71 -6.29 -6.29
N VAL A 342 -3.77 -6.83 -5.52
CA VAL A 342 -3.01 -8.03 -5.90
C VAL A 342 -3.90 -9.26 -6.05
N PRO A 343 -4.82 -9.59 -5.12
CA PRO A 343 -5.76 -10.69 -5.32
C PRO A 343 -6.69 -10.49 -6.52
N SER A 344 -7.16 -9.26 -6.78
CA SER A 344 -8.01 -8.98 -7.94
C SER A 344 -7.29 -9.27 -9.26
N VAL A 345 -6.02 -8.84 -9.37
CA VAL A 345 -5.17 -9.15 -10.53
C VAL A 345 -4.86 -10.64 -10.62
N ALA A 346 -4.57 -11.30 -9.49
CA ALA A 346 -4.30 -12.73 -9.47
C ALA A 346 -5.48 -13.55 -10.00
N ILE A 347 -6.71 -13.18 -9.62
CA ILE A 347 -7.95 -13.76 -10.14
C ILE A 347 -8.07 -13.53 -11.65
N ALA A 348 -7.90 -12.28 -12.12
CA ALA A 348 -8.00 -11.93 -13.54
C ALA A 348 -7.01 -12.74 -14.40
N ARG A 349 -5.74 -12.79 -13.97
CA ARG A 349 -4.68 -13.52 -14.67
C ARG A 349 -4.94 -15.02 -14.67
N THR A 350 -5.48 -15.59 -13.59
CA THR A 350 -5.88 -17.01 -13.55
C THR A 350 -7.03 -17.31 -14.52
N LEU A 351 -8.04 -16.42 -14.64
CA LEU A 351 -9.11 -16.58 -15.64
C LEU A 351 -8.57 -16.47 -17.07
N GLN A 352 -7.68 -15.50 -17.33
CA GLN A 352 -7.02 -15.34 -18.62
C GLN A 352 -6.25 -16.61 -19.03
N ARG A 353 -5.41 -17.14 -18.12
CA ARG A 353 -4.60 -18.33 -18.37
C ARG A 353 -5.44 -19.58 -18.63
N SER A 354 -6.57 -19.72 -17.93
CA SER A 354 -7.51 -20.84 -18.11
C SER A 354 -8.41 -20.69 -19.33
N GLY A 355 -8.25 -19.63 -20.13
CA GLY A 355 -9.09 -19.36 -21.31
C GLY A 355 -10.54 -19.02 -20.97
N ARG A 356 -10.82 -18.65 -19.71
CA ARG A 356 -12.17 -18.32 -19.25
C ARG A 356 -12.46 -16.86 -19.55
N SER A 357 -13.58 -16.59 -20.23
CA SER A 357 -14.01 -15.23 -20.56
C SER A 357 -14.18 -14.38 -19.29
N TYR A 358 -13.52 -13.23 -19.26
CA TYR A 358 -13.62 -12.26 -18.18
C TYR A 358 -13.55 -10.82 -18.69
N ALA A 359 -14.14 -9.89 -17.95
CA ALA A 359 -14.06 -8.46 -18.20
C ALA A 359 -13.73 -7.72 -16.91
N THR A 360 -12.95 -6.66 -17.03
CA THR A 360 -12.54 -5.82 -15.90
C THR A 360 -13.32 -4.52 -15.91
N PHE A 361 -13.71 -4.05 -14.73
CA PHE A 361 -14.50 -2.84 -14.57
C PHE A 361 -13.82 -1.91 -13.57
N ASP A 362 -13.64 -0.65 -13.93
CA ASP A 362 -13.28 0.38 -12.97
C ASP A 362 -14.51 0.70 -12.10
N VAL A 363 -14.31 0.76 -10.79
CA VAL A 363 -15.38 1.12 -9.84
C VAL A 363 -16.04 2.46 -10.17
N ARG A 364 -15.28 3.43 -10.70
CA ARG A 364 -15.79 4.75 -11.06
C ARG A 364 -16.78 4.67 -12.21
N ASP A 365 -16.47 3.85 -13.22
CA ASP A 365 -17.33 3.64 -14.38
C ASP A 365 -18.63 2.96 -13.95
N LEU A 366 -18.57 1.93 -13.08
CA LEU A 366 -19.79 1.29 -12.57
C LEU A 366 -20.65 2.22 -11.71
N MET A 367 -20.03 3.14 -10.96
CA MET A 367 -20.74 4.14 -10.17
C MET A 367 -21.40 5.21 -11.05
N ALA A 368 -20.84 5.51 -12.23
CA ALA A 368 -21.35 6.52 -13.15
C ALA A 368 -22.38 5.96 -14.13
N ASP A 369 -22.06 4.83 -14.77
CA ASP A 369 -22.81 4.26 -15.89
C ASP A 369 -23.68 3.07 -15.47
N GLY A 370 -23.44 2.52 -14.28
CA GLY A 370 -24.13 1.34 -13.76
C GLY A 370 -23.44 0.02 -14.11
N PHE A 371 -24.01 -1.07 -13.61
CA PHE A 371 -23.51 -2.43 -13.84
C PHE A 371 -23.92 -2.96 -15.23
N PRO A 372 -23.10 -3.83 -15.85
CA PRO A 372 -23.48 -4.53 -17.09
C PRO A 372 -24.70 -5.45 -16.87
N SER A 373 -25.35 -5.87 -17.96
CA SER A 373 -26.44 -6.86 -17.88
C SER A 373 -25.93 -8.18 -17.26
N PRO A 374 -26.69 -8.79 -16.33
CA PRO A 374 -26.44 -10.15 -15.83
C PRO A 374 -26.34 -11.24 -16.90
N GLU A 375 -26.89 -11.02 -18.10
CA GLU A 375 -26.76 -11.95 -19.22
C GLU A 375 -25.33 -11.95 -19.79
N GLN A 376 -24.73 -10.76 -19.85
CA GLN A 376 -23.36 -10.58 -20.35
C GLN A 376 -22.33 -10.88 -19.28
N VAL A 377 -22.59 -10.44 -18.07
CA VAL A 377 -21.75 -10.64 -16.90
C VAL A 377 -22.61 -11.26 -15.81
N PRO A 378 -22.73 -12.59 -15.73
CA PRO A 378 -23.57 -13.24 -14.73
C PRO A 378 -23.01 -13.23 -13.30
N VAL A 379 -21.70 -13.08 -13.15
CA VAL A 379 -21.00 -13.09 -11.86
C VAL A 379 -20.01 -11.94 -11.84
N MET A 380 -20.09 -11.11 -10.80
CA MET A 380 -19.11 -10.06 -10.50
C MET A 380 -18.30 -10.46 -9.26
N ILE A 381 -16.98 -10.42 -9.37
CA ILE A 381 -16.04 -10.65 -8.27
C ILE A 381 -15.59 -9.30 -7.71
N ILE A 382 -15.69 -9.15 -6.39
CA ILE A 382 -15.29 -7.95 -5.66
C ILE A 382 -14.38 -8.37 -4.50
N VAL A 383 -13.11 -7.97 -4.55
CA VAL A 383 -12.19 -8.11 -3.43
C VAL A 383 -12.26 -6.85 -2.58
N ALA A 384 -12.71 -6.98 -1.34
CA ALA A 384 -12.95 -5.85 -0.45
C ALA A 384 -12.34 -6.12 0.93
N ASN A 385 -11.06 -5.80 1.08
CA ASN A 385 -10.36 -5.83 2.36
C ASN A 385 -10.84 -4.70 3.29
N SER A 386 -11.28 -3.60 2.69
CA SER A 386 -12.00 -2.48 3.32
C SER A 386 -13.26 -2.19 2.50
N TYR A 387 -14.17 -1.38 3.07
CA TYR A 387 -15.34 -0.85 2.36
C TYR A 387 -15.75 0.48 2.99
N ARG A 388 -15.28 1.60 2.43
CA ARG A 388 -15.51 2.96 2.93
C ARG A 388 -15.55 3.98 1.80
N GLY A 389 -16.28 5.08 1.99
CA GLY A 389 -16.20 6.21 1.07
C GLY A 389 -14.77 6.79 1.02
N TYR A 390 -14.39 7.37 -0.11
CA TYR A 390 -13.07 7.98 -0.30
C TYR A 390 -13.19 9.26 -1.15
N HIS A 391 -12.95 10.42 -0.54
CA HIS A 391 -13.19 11.74 -1.12
C HIS A 391 -14.57 11.84 -1.81
N SER A 392 -14.61 12.08 -3.12
CA SER A 392 -15.82 12.21 -3.92
C SER A 392 -16.54 10.87 -4.18
N LEU A 393 -15.91 9.74 -3.86
CA LEU A 393 -16.46 8.40 -4.09
C LEU A 393 -17.31 7.97 -2.89
N LYS A 394 -18.62 8.11 -3.06
CA LYS A 394 -19.65 7.81 -2.07
C LYS A 394 -20.14 6.37 -2.22
N LEU A 395 -20.24 5.63 -1.11
CA LEU A 395 -20.64 4.21 -1.15
C LEU A 395 -22.04 4.03 -1.72
N GLU A 396 -22.94 4.98 -1.47
CA GLU A 396 -24.35 4.93 -1.86
C GLU A 396 -24.51 4.68 -3.37
N ASN A 397 -23.67 5.32 -4.20
CA ASN A 397 -23.73 5.17 -5.66
C ASN A 397 -23.41 3.73 -6.10
N LEU A 398 -22.44 3.09 -5.45
CA LEU A 398 -22.09 1.70 -5.72
C LEU A 398 -23.17 0.74 -5.16
N GLU A 399 -23.74 1.06 -3.99
CA GLU A 399 -24.78 0.25 -3.34
C GLU A 399 -26.04 0.13 -4.21
N GLU A 400 -26.51 1.25 -4.78
CA GLU A 400 -27.69 1.27 -5.65
C GLU A 400 -27.49 0.42 -6.92
N GLY A 401 -26.31 0.53 -7.55
CA GLY A 401 -25.94 -0.27 -8.71
C GLY A 401 -25.87 -1.77 -8.39
N LEU A 402 -25.24 -2.14 -7.27
CA LEU A 402 -25.17 -3.52 -6.81
C LEU A 402 -26.55 -4.12 -6.51
N ALA A 403 -27.44 -3.35 -5.85
CA ALA A 403 -28.78 -3.81 -5.54
C ALA A 403 -29.58 -4.11 -6.81
N ARG A 404 -29.48 -3.23 -7.81
CA ARG A 404 -30.14 -3.40 -9.11
C ARG A 404 -29.60 -4.62 -9.84
N TYR A 405 -28.27 -4.75 -9.94
CA TYR A 405 -27.63 -5.88 -10.59
C TYR A 405 -28.05 -7.24 -9.99
N ILE A 406 -28.10 -7.36 -8.66
CA ILE A 406 -28.56 -8.58 -7.97
C ILE A 406 -30.05 -8.85 -8.23
N LYS A 407 -30.88 -7.79 -8.21
CA LYS A 407 -32.32 -7.88 -8.49
C LYS A 407 -32.55 -8.43 -9.91
N ASP A 408 -31.77 -7.97 -10.87
CA ASP A 408 -31.88 -8.33 -12.29
C ASP A 408 -31.29 -9.71 -12.61
N GLY A 409 -30.81 -10.45 -11.60
CA GLY A 409 -30.31 -11.83 -11.73
C GLY A 409 -28.79 -11.96 -11.70
N GLY A 410 -28.07 -10.84 -11.53
CA GLY A 410 -26.64 -10.82 -11.34
C GLY A 410 -26.24 -11.48 -10.02
N ARG A 411 -25.01 -12.02 -10.00
CA ARG A 411 -24.46 -12.72 -8.83
C ARG A 411 -23.16 -12.07 -8.38
N ILE A 412 -22.91 -12.09 -7.08
CA ILE A 412 -21.73 -11.49 -6.46
C ILE A 412 -20.90 -12.56 -5.75
N LEU A 413 -19.62 -12.63 -6.07
CA LEU A 413 -18.60 -13.23 -5.21
C LEU A 413 -17.87 -12.11 -4.48
N TRP A 414 -18.14 -11.96 -3.19
CA TRP A 414 -17.52 -10.95 -2.34
C TRP A 414 -16.42 -11.58 -1.47
N ILE A 415 -15.20 -11.10 -1.63
CA ILE A 415 -14.02 -11.58 -0.91
C ILE A 415 -13.70 -10.57 0.18
N MET A 416 -14.01 -10.93 1.44
CA MET A 416 -14.02 -10.06 2.60
C MET A 416 -12.66 -9.98 3.29
N GLY A 417 -12.26 -8.78 3.72
CA GLY A 417 -11.21 -8.62 4.74
C GLY A 417 -11.72 -8.00 6.04
N MET A 418 -11.01 -6.98 6.52
CA MET A 418 -11.24 -6.30 7.81
C MET A 418 -12.41 -5.29 7.80
N ALA A 419 -13.11 -5.13 6.67
CA ALA A 419 -14.17 -4.15 6.51
C ALA A 419 -15.25 -4.29 7.61
N LYS A 420 -15.41 -3.24 8.44
CA LYS A 420 -16.49 -3.20 9.45
C LYS A 420 -17.86 -3.06 8.81
N ASN A 421 -17.96 -2.37 7.68
CA ASN A 421 -19.18 -2.26 6.92
C ASN A 421 -19.11 -3.19 5.71
N ILE A 422 -20.27 -3.68 5.28
CA ILE A 422 -20.46 -4.32 3.99
C ILE A 422 -21.54 -3.55 3.23
N SER A 423 -21.60 -3.69 1.91
CA SER A 423 -22.65 -3.08 1.10
C SER A 423 -24.04 -3.43 1.66
N LYS A 424 -24.95 -2.44 1.72
CA LYS A 424 -26.36 -2.67 2.11
C LYS A 424 -27.05 -3.75 1.28
N SER A 425 -26.61 -3.95 0.04
CA SER A 425 -27.10 -5.02 -0.85
C SER A 425 -26.75 -6.42 -0.32
N LEU A 426 -25.84 -6.51 0.65
CA LEU A 426 -25.41 -7.74 1.33
C LEU A 426 -25.95 -7.82 2.77
N ALA A 427 -26.97 -7.02 3.13
CA ALA A 427 -27.53 -6.95 4.50
C ALA A 427 -28.02 -8.30 5.06
N VAL A 428 -28.39 -9.26 4.20
CA VAL A 428 -28.75 -10.61 4.61
C VAL A 428 -27.58 -11.34 5.29
N ILE A 429 -26.35 -11.06 4.84
CA ILE A 429 -25.12 -11.64 5.38
C ILE A 429 -24.71 -10.90 6.66
N GLU A 430 -24.86 -9.58 6.69
CA GLU A 430 -24.45 -8.74 7.83
C GLU A 430 -25.09 -9.19 9.15
N LYS A 431 -26.38 -9.58 9.11
CA LYS A 431 -27.11 -10.04 10.30
C LYS A 431 -26.54 -11.32 10.93
N ALA A 432 -25.90 -12.17 10.14
CA ALA A 432 -25.31 -13.43 10.61
C ALA A 432 -23.82 -13.29 10.96
N ARG A 433 -23.20 -12.17 10.56
CA ARG A 433 -21.78 -11.93 10.69
C ARG A 433 -21.42 -11.60 12.15
N LYS A 434 -20.38 -12.26 12.67
CA LYS A 434 -19.86 -12.07 14.02
C LYS A 434 -18.35 -11.86 13.99
N ARG A 435 -17.87 -11.09 14.96
CA ARG A 435 -16.45 -10.96 15.30
C ARG A 435 -16.29 -11.33 16.76
N GLN A 436 -15.20 -12.03 17.09
CA GLN A 436 -14.94 -12.44 18.47
C GLN A 436 -14.78 -11.21 19.38
N ASP A 437 -13.98 -10.23 18.97
CA ASP A 437 -13.83 -8.95 19.64
C ASP A 437 -13.38 -7.84 18.65
N ASP A 438 -13.36 -6.59 19.10
CA ASP A 438 -13.02 -5.42 18.25
C ASP A 438 -11.55 -5.37 17.80
N LYS A 439 -10.67 -6.16 18.42
CA LYS A 439 -9.23 -6.24 18.14
C LYS A 439 -8.85 -7.49 17.36
N SER A 440 -9.71 -8.52 17.24
CA SER A 440 -9.37 -9.76 16.53
C SER A 440 -9.19 -9.50 15.04
N ASN A 441 -8.05 -9.90 14.45
CA ASN A 441 -7.81 -9.80 13.01
C ASN A 441 -8.21 -11.06 12.23
N LEU A 442 -8.39 -12.17 12.96
CA LEU A 442 -8.77 -13.49 12.44
C LEU A 442 -9.85 -14.11 13.35
N PRO A 443 -10.53 -15.18 12.91
CA PRO A 443 -11.53 -15.90 13.71
C PRO A 443 -10.94 -16.66 14.91
N VAL A 444 -9.62 -16.86 14.90
CA VAL A 444 -8.81 -17.56 15.91
C VAL A 444 -7.50 -16.79 16.09
N THR A 445 -6.67 -17.15 17.08
CA THR A 445 -5.36 -16.51 17.24
C THR A 445 -4.43 -16.79 16.05
N ASP A 446 -3.39 -15.98 15.85
CA ASP A 446 -2.40 -16.17 14.78
C ASP A 446 -1.77 -17.60 14.82
N ASP A 447 -1.40 -18.08 16.01
CA ASP A 447 -0.84 -19.43 16.20
C ASP A 447 -1.86 -20.52 15.87
N GLN A 448 -3.12 -20.33 16.26
CA GLN A 448 -4.21 -21.26 15.95
C GLN A 448 -4.51 -21.29 14.45
N PHE A 449 -4.43 -20.14 13.77
CA PHE A 449 -4.65 -20.02 12.35
C PHE A 449 -3.67 -20.88 11.54
N LEU A 450 -2.38 -20.87 11.91
CA LEU A 450 -1.36 -21.74 11.30
C LEU A 450 -1.63 -23.24 11.48
N MET A 451 -2.31 -23.62 12.56
CA MET A 451 -2.69 -25.01 12.84
C MET A 451 -4.03 -25.40 12.21
N SER A 452 -4.68 -24.47 11.51
CA SER A 452 -6.03 -24.67 10.99
C SER A 452 -6.06 -25.29 9.59
N ARG A 453 -7.25 -25.78 9.22
CA ARG A 453 -7.56 -26.23 7.86
C ARG A 453 -8.80 -25.53 7.33
N LEU A 454 -8.75 -25.10 6.07
CA LEU A 454 -9.88 -24.50 5.38
C LEU A 454 -10.61 -25.56 4.55
N GLU A 455 -11.91 -25.70 4.76
CA GLU A 455 -12.79 -26.56 3.96
C GLU A 455 -13.72 -25.70 3.12
N LEU A 456 -13.81 -26.00 1.83
CA LEU A 456 -14.90 -25.54 0.97
C LEU A 456 -16.01 -26.60 1.01
N VAL A 457 -17.14 -26.24 1.60
CA VAL A 457 -18.25 -27.16 1.89
C VAL A 457 -18.86 -27.69 0.59
N ASP A 458 -19.18 -28.99 0.58
CA ASP A 458 -19.65 -29.78 -0.59
C ASP A 458 -18.78 -29.60 -1.84
N SER A 459 -17.47 -29.55 -1.67
CA SER A 459 -16.51 -29.62 -2.77
C SER A 459 -15.66 -30.88 -2.64
N ASP A 460 -15.11 -31.35 -3.75
CA ASP A 460 -14.15 -32.46 -3.77
C ASP A 460 -12.76 -32.06 -3.25
N LEU A 461 -12.60 -30.81 -2.77
CA LEU A 461 -11.35 -30.34 -2.19
C LEU A 461 -11.25 -30.81 -0.73
N ASN A 462 -10.24 -31.62 -0.46
CA ASN A 462 -9.85 -31.96 0.90
C ASN A 462 -9.57 -30.68 1.71
N ALA A 463 -9.83 -30.73 3.02
CA ALA A 463 -9.53 -29.61 3.92
C ALA A 463 -8.06 -29.18 3.81
N LEU A 464 -7.86 -27.95 3.37
CA LEU A 464 -6.59 -27.36 2.96
C LEU A 464 -5.86 -26.84 4.19
N LYS A 465 -4.63 -27.31 4.43
CA LYS A 465 -3.84 -26.89 5.58
C LYS A 465 -3.21 -25.52 5.33
N ILE A 466 -3.28 -24.64 6.33
CA ILE A 466 -2.58 -23.35 6.32
C ILE A 466 -1.08 -23.60 6.44
N ALA A 467 -0.28 -23.01 5.55
CA ALA A 467 1.18 -23.09 5.56
C ALA A 467 1.83 -21.82 6.10
N HIS A 468 1.21 -20.66 5.87
CA HIS A 468 1.82 -19.37 6.17
C HIS A 468 0.91 -18.47 7.02
N PRO A 469 1.49 -17.62 7.88
CA PRO A 469 0.70 -16.75 8.75
C PRO A 469 0.04 -15.66 7.91
N ALA A 470 -1.19 -15.27 8.30
CA ALA A 470 -1.82 -14.09 7.72
C ALA A 470 -1.18 -12.77 8.19
N LYS A 471 -0.32 -12.80 9.22
CA LYS A 471 0.45 -11.66 9.69
C LYS A 471 1.78 -11.55 8.95
N THR A 472 2.03 -10.40 8.33
CA THR A 472 3.25 -10.02 7.61
C THR A 472 4.02 -8.91 8.35
N GLY A 473 5.30 -8.71 8.03
CA GLY A 473 6.20 -7.76 8.72
C GLY A 473 5.77 -6.29 8.66
N ALA A 474 5.02 -5.87 7.63
CA ALA A 474 4.34 -4.58 7.56
C ALA A 474 2.86 -4.74 7.15
N GLY A 475 1.99 -3.96 7.79
CA GLY A 475 0.62 -4.36 8.13
C GLY A 475 -0.50 -4.02 7.14
N TRP A 476 -0.22 -3.61 5.90
CA TRP A 476 -1.27 -3.15 4.98
C TRP A 476 -1.79 -4.23 4.03
N HIS A 477 -1.04 -5.31 3.80
CA HIS A 477 -1.41 -6.44 2.94
C HIS A 477 -1.77 -7.73 3.67
N ASN A 478 -1.87 -7.68 5.00
CA ASN A 478 -2.32 -8.82 5.78
C ASN A 478 -3.66 -9.35 5.23
N PRO A 479 -3.77 -10.63 4.83
CA PRO A 479 -5.03 -11.24 4.41
C PRO A 479 -5.95 -11.53 5.61
N TYR A 480 -6.15 -10.52 6.45
CA TYR A 480 -6.99 -10.60 7.63
C TYR A 480 -8.47 -10.52 7.28
N CYS A 481 -9.23 -11.43 7.90
CA CYS A 481 -10.68 -11.45 7.87
C CYS A 481 -11.16 -12.07 9.19
N PRO A 482 -11.70 -11.29 10.13
CA PRO A 482 -12.00 -11.77 11.47
C PRO A 482 -13.41 -12.36 11.60
N TRP A 483 -14.13 -12.45 10.49
CA TRP A 483 -15.55 -12.70 10.47
C TRP A 483 -15.89 -14.18 10.51
N THR A 484 -16.84 -14.52 11.36
CA THR A 484 -17.53 -15.82 11.40
C THR A 484 -19.01 -15.62 11.16
N PHE A 485 -19.74 -16.70 10.88
CA PHE A 485 -21.17 -16.65 10.58
C PHE A 485 -21.96 -17.61 11.47
N ASP A 486 -22.96 -17.06 12.16
CA ASP A 486 -23.93 -17.84 12.91
C ASP A 486 -25.20 -18.09 12.07
N LEU A 487 -25.26 -19.28 11.49
CA LEU A 487 -26.37 -19.68 10.62
C LEU A 487 -27.67 -19.97 11.39
N SER A 488 -27.63 -20.12 12.72
CA SER A 488 -28.86 -20.27 13.51
C SER A 488 -29.74 -19.01 13.46
N GLN A 489 -29.11 -17.85 13.25
CA GLN A 489 -29.78 -16.55 13.16
C GLN A 489 -30.33 -16.24 11.77
N ASN A 490 -29.89 -16.98 10.73
CA ASN A 490 -30.34 -16.73 9.37
C ASN A 490 -30.39 -18.01 8.50
N LYS A 491 -31.61 -18.54 8.35
CA LYS A 491 -31.89 -19.74 7.53
C LYS A 491 -31.75 -19.51 6.03
N SER A 492 -31.64 -18.26 5.56
CA SER A 492 -31.42 -17.98 4.13
C SER A 492 -29.95 -18.11 3.72
N LEU A 493 -29.05 -18.43 4.66
CA LEU A 493 -27.63 -18.63 4.42
C LEU A 493 -27.26 -20.09 4.59
N GLN A 494 -26.36 -20.55 3.74
CA GLN A 494 -25.75 -21.87 3.79
C GLN A 494 -24.24 -21.72 4.02
N PRO A 495 -23.61 -22.67 4.74
CA PRO A 495 -22.16 -22.63 4.93
C PRO A 495 -21.48 -22.87 3.58
N LEU A 496 -20.52 -22.02 3.24
CA LEU A 496 -19.72 -22.16 2.03
C LEU A 496 -18.28 -22.53 2.39
N VAL A 497 -17.71 -21.88 3.40
CA VAL A 497 -16.33 -22.10 3.84
C VAL A 497 -16.29 -22.30 5.35
N LYS A 498 -15.58 -23.33 5.81
CA LYS A 498 -15.33 -23.61 7.22
C LYS A 498 -13.85 -23.56 7.54
N LEU A 499 -13.52 -23.03 8.72
CA LEU A 499 -12.19 -23.08 9.30
C LEU A 499 -12.22 -24.09 10.45
N HIS A 500 -11.35 -25.10 10.37
CA HIS A 500 -11.21 -26.14 11.38
C HIS A 500 -9.93 -25.93 12.19
N THR A 501 -10.06 -25.86 13.50
CA THR A 501 -8.95 -25.65 14.43
C THR A 501 -9.07 -26.68 15.57
N GLY A 502 -8.27 -27.74 15.51
CA GLY A 502 -8.41 -28.87 16.43
C GLY A 502 -9.80 -29.53 16.29
N SER A 503 -10.56 -29.58 17.38
CA SER A 503 -11.94 -30.10 17.39
C SER A 503 -13.01 -29.05 17.07
N GLN A 504 -12.64 -27.78 16.91
CA GLN A 504 -13.57 -26.69 16.63
C GLN A 504 -13.71 -26.46 15.13
N SER A 505 -14.92 -26.15 14.69
CA SER A 505 -15.23 -25.77 13.31
C SER A 505 -16.09 -24.52 13.31
N GLN A 506 -15.67 -23.50 12.57
CA GLN A 506 -16.37 -22.23 12.45
C GLN A 506 -16.71 -21.96 10.98
N THR A 507 -17.92 -21.46 10.72
CA THR A 507 -18.27 -20.99 9.37
C THR A 507 -17.67 -19.62 9.16
N VAL A 508 -16.77 -19.49 8.17
CA VAL A 508 -16.04 -18.25 7.84
C VAL A 508 -16.40 -17.70 6.46
N GLY A 509 -17.20 -18.45 5.69
CA GLY A 509 -17.79 -17.99 4.44
C GLY A 509 -19.16 -18.61 4.22
N VAL A 510 -20.04 -17.87 3.55
CA VAL A 510 -21.46 -18.22 3.36
C VAL A 510 -21.92 -17.96 1.94
N ILE A 511 -23.00 -18.64 1.55
CA ILE A 511 -23.72 -18.39 0.31
C ILE A 511 -25.22 -18.24 0.62
N THR A 512 -25.92 -17.38 -0.10
CA THR A 512 -27.37 -17.29 0.00
C THR A 512 -28.04 -18.52 -0.62
N ALA A 513 -29.21 -18.91 -0.11
CA ALA A 513 -29.94 -20.09 -0.60
C ALA A 513 -30.33 -19.98 -2.09
N ASP A 514 -30.54 -18.76 -2.60
CA ASP A 514 -30.78 -18.47 -4.02
C ASP A 514 -29.50 -18.39 -4.86
N LYS A 515 -28.34 -18.61 -4.24
CA LYS A 515 -26.99 -18.59 -4.83
C LYS A 515 -26.63 -17.27 -5.52
N LYS A 516 -27.30 -16.17 -5.18
CA LYS A 516 -26.99 -14.85 -5.73
C LYS A 516 -25.76 -14.21 -5.12
N ILE A 517 -25.48 -14.50 -3.86
CA ILE A 517 -24.40 -13.85 -3.11
C ILE A 517 -23.58 -14.93 -2.41
N ALA A 518 -22.27 -14.94 -2.66
CA ALA A 518 -21.29 -15.69 -1.89
C ALA A 518 -20.30 -14.72 -1.22
N CYS A 519 -20.05 -14.92 0.06
CA CYS A 519 -19.04 -14.19 0.83
C CYS A 519 -17.99 -15.16 1.38
N ILE A 520 -16.72 -14.90 1.09
CA ILE A 520 -15.60 -15.71 1.59
C ILE A 520 -14.52 -14.82 2.21
N PRO A 521 -13.67 -15.33 3.11
CA PRO A 521 -12.57 -14.54 3.66
C PRO A 521 -11.44 -14.37 2.62
N VAL A 522 -10.72 -13.25 2.66
CA VAL A 522 -9.63 -12.95 1.72
C VAL A 522 -8.52 -13.99 1.75
N TYR A 523 -8.21 -14.54 2.93
CA TYR A 523 -7.25 -15.63 3.06
C TYR A 523 -7.66 -16.92 2.33
N ALA A 524 -8.91 -17.09 1.88
CA ALA A 524 -9.30 -18.24 1.06
C ALA A 524 -8.74 -18.18 -0.37
N LEU A 525 -8.36 -16.99 -0.86
CA LEU A 525 -7.82 -16.77 -2.20
C LEU A 525 -6.47 -16.04 -2.18
N THR A 526 -5.82 -15.92 -1.03
CA THR A 526 -4.46 -15.38 -0.95
C THR A 526 -3.47 -16.42 -1.48
N PRO A 527 -2.73 -16.13 -2.56
CA PRO A 527 -1.77 -17.08 -3.12
C PRO A 527 -0.73 -17.52 -2.10
N PHE A 528 -0.39 -18.80 -2.12
CA PHE A 528 0.64 -19.44 -1.28
C PHE A 528 0.32 -19.48 0.22
N ILE A 529 -0.92 -19.20 0.65
CA ILE A 529 -1.26 -19.32 2.08
C ILE A 529 -1.44 -20.77 2.54
N PHE A 530 -1.78 -21.67 1.62
CA PHE A 530 -2.00 -23.10 1.86
C PHE A 530 -0.77 -23.94 1.50
N GLU A 531 -0.68 -25.13 2.08
CA GLU A 531 0.27 -26.15 1.62
C GLU A 531 -0.05 -26.56 0.18
N GLY A 532 0.98 -26.72 -0.67
CA GLY A 532 0.80 -27.15 -2.06
C GLY A 532 1.77 -26.55 -3.07
N GLY A 533 2.58 -25.57 -2.67
CA GLY A 533 3.68 -25.03 -3.45
C GLY A 533 4.26 -23.79 -2.80
N ASP A 534 5.58 -23.68 -2.75
CA ASP A 534 6.30 -22.53 -2.20
C ASP A 534 7.03 -21.72 -3.28
N THR A 535 6.95 -22.16 -4.54
CA THR A 535 7.66 -21.54 -5.66
C THR A 535 6.77 -20.55 -6.39
N ILE A 536 7.25 -19.31 -6.54
CA ILE A 536 6.59 -18.25 -7.31
C ILE A 536 7.09 -18.32 -8.76
N PRO A 537 6.23 -18.71 -9.73
CA PRO A 537 6.67 -18.86 -11.12
C PRO A 537 7.06 -17.53 -11.77
N SER A 538 6.29 -16.47 -11.49
CA SER A 538 6.51 -15.12 -12.00
C SER A 538 5.99 -14.11 -10.99
N ALA A 539 6.90 -13.48 -10.24
CA ALA A 539 6.53 -12.60 -9.13
C ALA A 539 5.95 -11.26 -9.61
N HIS A 540 6.38 -10.79 -10.77
CA HIS A 540 5.87 -9.55 -11.40
C HIS A 540 4.51 -9.78 -12.10
N GLU A 541 4.04 -11.03 -12.16
CA GLU A 541 2.75 -11.44 -12.74
C GLU A 541 1.93 -12.24 -11.74
N PRO A 542 1.44 -11.61 -10.65
CA PRO A 542 0.70 -12.32 -9.59
C PRO A 542 -0.47 -13.13 -10.17
N MET A 543 -0.57 -14.39 -9.73
CA MET A 543 -1.59 -15.34 -10.13
C MET A 543 -2.00 -16.17 -8.92
N LEU A 544 -3.20 -16.77 -8.95
CA LEU A 544 -3.54 -17.75 -7.95
C LEU A 544 -2.64 -18.98 -8.12
N ASP A 545 -2.13 -19.50 -7.01
CA ASP A 545 -1.48 -20.81 -6.99
C ASP A 545 -2.51 -21.93 -7.29
N PRO A 546 -2.07 -23.17 -7.60
CA PRO A 546 -2.98 -24.24 -7.99
C PRO A 546 -4.08 -24.57 -6.97
N VAL A 547 -3.85 -24.35 -5.67
CA VAL A 547 -4.85 -24.56 -4.63
C VAL A 547 -5.91 -23.47 -4.68
N CYS A 548 -5.49 -22.20 -4.68
CA CYS A 548 -6.41 -21.07 -4.77
C CYS A 548 -7.19 -21.03 -6.10
N GLU A 549 -6.59 -21.46 -7.21
CA GLU A 549 -7.29 -21.61 -8.49
C GLU A 549 -8.43 -22.63 -8.40
N LYS A 550 -8.21 -23.78 -7.74
CA LYS A 550 -9.26 -24.78 -7.52
C LYS A 550 -10.40 -24.23 -6.67
N ILE A 551 -10.07 -23.47 -5.62
CA ILE A 551 -11.07 -22.78 -4.78
C ILE A 551 -11.90 -21.82 -5.64
N LEU A 552 -11.26 -20.94 -6.42
CA LEU A 552 -11.96 -20.00 -7.31
C LEU A 552 -12.91 -20.73 -8.28
N ASN A 553 -12.42 -21.79 -8.93
CA ASN A 553 -13.23 -22.56 -9.88
C ASN A 553 -14.44 -23.22 -9.22
N ALA A 554 -14.26 -23.81 -8.03
CA ALA A 554 -15.35 -24.41 -7.27
C ALA A 554 -16.37 -23.35 -6.82
N LEU A 555 -15.94 -22.18 -6.35
CA LEU A 555 -16.84 -21.06 -6.00
C LEU A 555 -17.64 -20.57 -7.20
N LEU A 556 -16.98 -20.38 -8.34
CA LEU A 556 -17.63 -19.98 -9.58
C LEU A 556 -18.59 -21.03 -10.11
N HIS A 557 -18.39 -22.31 -9.79
CA HIS A 557 -19.35 -23.38 -10.09
C HIS A 557 -20.54 -23.35 -9.12
N ARG A 558 -20.32 -23.10 -7.83
CA ARG A 558 -21.38 -23.02 -6.81
C ARG A 558 -22.33 -21.85 -7.04
N LEU A 559 -21.84 -20.76 -7.64
CA LEU A 559 -22.64 -19.62 -8.05
C LEU A 559 -23.40 -19.85 -9.36
N LYS A 560 -23.11 -20.91 -10.15
CA LYS A 560 -23.89 -21.24 -11.36
C LYS A 560 -25.28 -21.72 -10.98
#